data_AF-A0A518B8S8-F1
#
_entry.id   AF-A0A518B8S8-F1
#
_cell.length_a   1.000
_cell.length_b   1.000
_cell.length_c   1.000
_cell.angle_alpha   90.00
_cell.angle_beta   90.00
_cell.angle_gamma   90.00
#
_symmetry.space_group_name_H-M   'P 1'
#
loop_
_entity.id
_entity.type
_entity.pdbx_description
1 polymer ?
#
loop_
_entity_poly.entity_id
_entity_poly.type
_entity_poly.pdbx_seq_one_letter_code
_entity_poly.pdbx_strand_id
1 'polypeptide(L)'
;MDSRQVHAKVNDIARVVRNGGKQEDSFSELKLSLPDSGKHRIARQIAGAANAAMDQEILFIVGIDESAEKKVEQHQEDEISSILPSIMKYLGEPKPRLKFAQNVILEDGGESVVALVFHTDESPYRVQFEKDPNKYEVPWRDGTITRSAYHSDLLRILNKRVKTPELIARDATFSKMTYTVSGTSIETLCYKGIIEVLIEYQGASSVLVDTGRLSCKVDGQTSIVQIFNVKDSTAPRVVASKGGIIIHSSGFAEIELVFSEPVNLAGKSEKGLVLDLGFHISEIRDVVPLRVPLAFKGMSSDPYYILDLRGRNDLDSFIFGDG
;
A
#
# COMPACT_ATOMS: atom_id res chain seq x y z
N MET A 1 -8.26 11.58 1.52
CA MET A 1 -9.23 12.69 1.53
C MET A 1 -9.74 12.94 0.12
N ASP A 2 -11.05 12.93 -0.04
CA ASP A 2 -11.73 13.42 -1.24
C ASP A 2 -12.15 14.89 -1.07
N SER A 3 -12.64 15.51 -2.15
CA SER A 3 -13.01 16.93 -2.18
C SER A 3 -14.10 17.29 -1.15
N ARG A 4 -15.09 16.42 -0.94
CA ARG A 4 -16.20 16.66 0.02
C ARG A 4 -15.71 16.59 1.46
N GLN A 5 -14.86 15.60 1.77
CA GLN A 5 -14.23 15.47 3.08
C GLN A 5 -13.37 16.70 3.41
N VAL A 6 -12.61 17.21 2.44
CA VAL A 6 -11.82 18.44 2.61
C VAL A 6 -12.74 19.62 2.87
N HIS A 7 -13.80 19.80 2.09
CA HIS A 7 -14.74 20.92 2.27
C HIS A 7 -15.35 20.94 3.68
N ALA A 8 -15.82 19.79 4.17
CA ALA A 8 -16.35 19.66 5.52
C ALA A 8 -15.28 19.95 6.59
N LYS A 9 -14.09 19.33 6.47
CA LYS A 9 -12.99 19.54 7.44
C LYS A 9 -12.55 21.00 7.51
N VAL A 10 -12.46 21.70 6.37
CA VAL A 10 -12.07 23.11 6.30
C VAL A 10 -13.11 24.01 6.97
N ASN A 11 -14.42 23.78 6.73
CA ASN A 11 -15.49 24.54 7.38
C ASN A 11 -15.51 24.32 8.91
N ASP A 12 -15.32 23.07 9.37
CA ASP A 12 -15.21 22.78 10.80
C ASP A 12 -14.03 23.52 11.44
N ILE A 13 -12.86 23.52 10.78
CA ILE A 13 -11.66 24.25 11.23
C ILE A 13 -11.94 25.76 11.29
N ALA A 14 -12.50 26.35 10.22
CA ALA A 14 -12.79 27.77 10.17
C ALA A 14 -13.73 28.21 11.30
N ARG A 15 -14.79 27.43 11.54
CA ARG A 15 -15.76 27.67 12.63
C ARG A 15 -15.09 27.67 14.00
N VAL A 16 -14.22 26.70 14.29
CA VAL A 16 -13.52 26.62 15.60
C VAL A 16 -12.54 27.77 15.75
N VAL A 17 -11.74 28.07 14.72
CA VAL A 17 -10.73 29.13 14.75
C VAL A 17 -11.37 30.51 14.92
N ARG A 18 -12.49 30.80 14.26
CA ARG A 18 -13.26 32.04 14.46
C ARG A 18 -13.79 32.20 15.88
N ASN A 19 -14.14 31.09 16.53
CA ASN A 19 -14.56 31.06 17.93
C ASN A 19 -13.39 31.10 18.93
N GLY A 20 -12.16 31.36 18.46
CA GLY A 20 -10.96 31.44 19.30
C GLY A 20 -10.38 30.09 19.71
N GLY A 21 -10.87 29.00 19.14
CA GLY A 21 -10.30 27.67 19.32
C GLY A 21 -9.01 27.46 18.52
N LYS A 22 -8.31 26.38 18.84
CA LYS A 22 -7.13 25.89 18.10
C LYS A 22 -7.44 24.53 17.50
N GLN A 23 -7.08 24.32 16.25
CA GLN A 23 -7.39 23.09 15.53
C GLN A 23 -6.31 22.66 14.54
N GLU A 24 -5.14 23.28 14.59
CA GLU A 24 -3.98 22.73 13.91
C GLU A 24 -3.63 21.36 14.51
N ASP A 25 -3.60 20.32 13.66
CA ASP A 25 -3.35 18.94 14.07
C ASP A 25 -2.06 18.38 13.42
N SER A 26 -1.81 17.08 13.54
CA SER A 26 -0.62 16.46 12.95
C SER A 26 -0.66 16.37 11.41
N PHE A 27 -1.83 16.51 10.82
CA PHE A 27 -2.14 16.36 9.39
C PHE A 27 -2.73 17.62 8.76
N SER A 28 -3.04 18.66 9.55
CA SER A 28 -3.49 19.97 9.08
C SER A 28 -2.47 21.06 9.43
N GLU A 29 -2.14 21.90 8.46
CA GLU A 29 -1.35 23.12 8.67
C GLU A 29 -2.18 24.33 8.21
N LEU A 30 -2.24 25.36 9.05
CA LEU A 30 -2.99 26.59 8.78
C LEU A 30 -2.02 27.74 8.49
N LYS A 31 -2.27 28.48 7.41
CA LYS A 31 -1.55 29.72 7.09
C LYS A 31 -2.54 30.79 6.67
N LEU A 32 -2.35 32.01 7.17
CA LEU A 32 -3.16 33.14 6.71
C LEU A 32 -2.85 33.43 5.24
N SER A 33 -1.57 33.49 4.87
CA SER A 33 -1.09 33.77 3.51
C SER A 33 0.25 33.10 3.23
N LEU A 34 0.74 33.17 1.98
CA LEU A 34 2.03 32.62 1.53
C LEU A 34 3.01 33.75 1.13
N PRO A 35 3.62 34.47 2.09
CA PRO A 35 4.48 35.60 1.78
C PRO A 35 5.78 35.18 1.06
N ASP A 36 6.27 36.05 0.16
CA ASP A 36 7.51 35.84 -0.58
C ASP A 36 8.74 35.61 0.33
N SER A 37 8.82 36.33 1.45
CA SER A 37 9.90 36.23 2.42
C SER A 37 9.86 34.93 3.25
N GLY A 38 8.74 34.20 3.24
CA GLY A 38 8.52 33.00 4.06
C GLY A 38 8.62 31.68 3.30
N LYS A 39 8.94 31.69 2.00
CA LYS A 39 8.85 30.51 1.13
C LYS A 39 9.69 29.31 1.62
N HIS A 40 10.91 29.57 2.08
CA HIS A 40 11.77 28.52 2.63
C HIS A 40 11.16 27.88 3.89
N ARG A 41 10.69 28.71 4.83
CA ARG A 41 10.01 28.26 6.04
C ARG A 41 8.78 27.42 5.72
N ILE A 42 7.96 27.85 4.76
CA ILE A 42 6.77 27.11 4.34
C ILE A 42 7.15 25.77 3.72
N ALA A 43 8.17 25.73 2.86
CA ALA A 43 8.68 24.47 2.30
C ALA A 43 9.15 23.50 3.39
N ARG A 44 9.87 24.01 4.39
CA ARG A 44 10.30 23.25 5.57
C ARG A 44 9.10 22.70 6.37
N GLN A 45 8.04 23.47 6.53
CA GLN A 45 6.81 23.02 7.21
C GLN A 45 6.07 21.94 6.42
N ILE A 46 5.91 22.12 5.09
CA ILE A 46 5.30 21.10 4.21
C ILE A 46 6.07 19.79 4.30
N ALA A 47 7.39 19.82 4.17
CA ALA A 47 8.21 18.61 4.29
C ALA A 47 8.16 18.01 5.70
N GLY A 48 8.14 18.85 6.75
CA GLY A 48 8.06 18.39 8.13
C GLY A 48 6.76 17.66 8.44
N ALA A 49 5.64 18.22 8.00
CA ALA A 49 4.32 17.59 8.09
C ALA A 49 4.26 16.31 7.26
N ALA A 50 4.75 16.34 6.02
CA ALA A 50 4.73 15.17 5.13
C ALA A 50 5.56 13.99 5.68
N ASN A 51 6.73 14.28 6.27
CA ASN A 51 7.54 13.25 6.93
C ASN A 51 6.85 12.66 8.16
N ALA A 52 6.24 13.51 8.99
CA ALA A 52 5.54 13.06 10.19
C ALA A 52 4.25 12.28 9.88
N ALA A 53 3.60 12.59 8.76
CA ALA A 53 2.35 11.98 8.35
C ALA A 53 2.47 10.51 7.94
N MET A 54 3.68 10.03 7.58
CA MET A 54 3.98 8.62 7.31
C MET A 54 2.92 7.97 6.39
N ASP A 55 2.89 8.40 5.14
CA ASP A 55 1.95 7.96 4.09
C ASP A 55 0.50 8.45 4.21
N GLN A 56 0.15 9.23 5.23
CA GLN A 56 -1.15 9.89 5.31
C GLN A 56 -1.12 11.24 4.59
N GLU A 57 -2.18 11.52 3.84
CA GLU A 57 -2.31 12.83 3.18
C GLU A 57 -2.30 13.96 4.21
N ILE A 58 -1.57 15.04 3.90
CA ILE A 58 -1.61 16.27 4.68
C ILE A 58 -2.48 17.32 3.99
N LEU A 59 -3.19 18.10 4.80
CA LEU A 59 -4.06 19.20 4.40
C LEU A 59 -3.40 20.52 4.80
N PHE A 60 -3.03 21.33 3.80
CA PHE A 60 -2.48 22.66 4.02
C PHE A 60 -3.53 23.69 3.61
N ILE A 61 -3.96 24.54 4.55
CA ILE A 61 -5.04 25.52 4.32
C ILE A 61 -4.45 26.92 4.30
N VAL A 62 -4.67 27.64 3.20
CA VAL A 62 -4.28 29.05 3.04
C VAL A 62 -5.50 29.94 3.16
N GLY A 63 -5.43 30.95 4.02
CA GLY A 63 -6.53 31.84 4.39
C GLY A 63 -7.06 31.64 5.80
N ILE A 64 -6.42 30.81 6.63
CA ILE A 64 -6.82 30.60 8.05
C ILE A 64 -5.57 30.62 8.94
N ASP A 65 -5.62 31.33 10.07
CA ASP A 65 -4.57 31.31 11.08
C ASP A 65 -5.16 31.42 12.49
N GLU A 66 -4.87 30.43 13.34
CA GLU A 66 -5.38 30.38 14.71
C GLU A 66 -4.67 31.36 15.67
N SER A 67 -3.53 31.92 15.29
CA SER A 67 -2.74 32.86 16.10
C SER A 67 -2.88 34.32 15.66
N ALA A 68 -3.29 34.59 14.42
CA ALA A 68 -3.43 35.95 13.90
C ALA A 68 -4.59 36.73 14.56
N GLU A 69 -4.52 38.07 14.57
CA GLU A 69 -5.65 38.92 14.99
C GLU A 69 -6.84 38.78 14.02
N LYS A 70 -6.55 38.86 12.72
CA LYS A 70 -7.47 38.47 11.65
C LYS A 70 -7.34 36.96 11.40
N LYS A 71 -8.36 36.20 11.80
CA LYS A 71 -8.35 34.73 11.77
C LYS A 71 -8.53 34.11 10.38
N VAL A 72 -9.20 34.82 9.48
CA VAL A 72 -9.56 34.34 8.14
C VAL A 72 -9.29 35.41 7.10
N GLU A 73 -8.73 35.02 5.97
CA GLU A 73 -8.43 35.87 4.81
C GLU A 73 -8.82 35.17 3.50
N GLN A 74 -9.37 35.95 2.57
CA GLN A 74 -9.80 35.43 1.28
C GLN A 74 -8.60 35.22 0.35
N HIS A 75 -8.53 34.04 -0.24
CA HIS A 75 -7.57 33.67 -1.28
C HIS A 75 -8.28 32.97 -2.45
N GLN A 76 -7.56 32.88 -3.57
CA GLN A 76 -8.02 32.17 -4.78
C GLN A 76 -6.97 31.13 -5.19
N GLU A 77 -7.44 29.99 -5.70
CA GLU A 77 -6.59 28.89 -6.15
C GLU A 77 -5.54 29.32 -7.17
N ASP A 78 -5.89 30.20 -8.12
CA ASP A 78 -4.97 30.70 -9.15
C ASP A 78 -3.77 31.46 -8.54
N GLU A 79 -4.01 32.26 -7.51
CA GLU A 79 -2.97 32.98 -6.77
C GLU A 79 -2.00 31.97 -6.14
N ILE A 80 -2.54 30.99 -5.40
CA ILE A 80 -1.74 29.99 -4.68
C ILE A 80 -0.97 29.09 -5.64
N SER A 81 -1.60 28.70 -6.75
CA SER A 81 -0.99 27.88 -7.80
C SER A 81 0.21 28.58 -8.45
N SER A 82 0.19 29.91 -8.55
CA SER A 82 1.33 30.67 -9.06
C SER A 82 2.53 30.72 -8.08
N ILE A 83 2.26 30.70 -6.76
CA ILE A 83 3.28 30.83 -5.72
C ILE A 83 3.90 29.47 -5.37
N LEU A 84 3.09 28.41 -5.31
CA LEU A 84 3.48 27.09 -4.81
C LEU A 84 4.75 26.51 -5.50
N PRO A 85 4.94 26.59 -6.83
CA PRO A 85 6.16 26.10 -7.47
C PRO A 85 7.45 26.73 -6.91
N SER A 86 7.40 28.01 -6.53
CA SER A 86 8.54 28.72 -5.94
C SER A 86 8.85 28.29 -4.50
N ILE A 87 7.86 27.77 -3.78
CA ILE A 87 8.03 27.12 -2.47
C ILE A 87 8.62 25.71 -2.67
N MET A 88 8.06 24.93 -3.59
CA MET A 88 8.47 23.55 -3.85
C MET A 88 9.92 23.44 -4.38
N LYS A 89 10.48 24.52 -4.96
CA LYS A 89 11.89 24.65 -5.33
C LYS A 89 12.86 24.34 -4.19
N TYR A 90 12.51 24.66 -2.95
CA TYR A 90 13.40 24.46 -1.80
C TYR A 90 13.46 22.99 -1.35
N LEU A 91 12.59 22.13 -1.88
CA LEU A 91 12.55 20.71 -1.57
C LEU A 91 13.50 19.93 -2.48
N GLY A 92 14.23 18.98 -1.90
CA GLY A 92 14.98 17.97 -2.65
C GLY A 92 14.05 16.87 -3.16
N GLU A 93 14.54 16.02 -4.06
CA GLU A 93 13.78 14.86 -4.53
C GLU A 93 13.89 13.67 -3.54
N PRO A 94 12.82 12.87 -3.38
CA PRO A 94 11.47 13.09 -3.92
C PRO A 94 10.75 14.23 -3.21
N LYS A 95 9.73 14.82 -3.86
CA LYS A 95 8.89 15.91 -3.32
C LYS A 95 7.48 15.43 -2.96
N PRO A 96 6.81 15.99 -1.93
CA PRO A 96 5.40 15.73 -1.70
C PRO A 96 4.58 16.11 -2.93
N ARG A 97 3.75 15.18 -3.43
CA ARG A 97 2.97 15.39 -4.66
C ARG A 97 1.66 16.06 -4.32
N LEU A 98 1.37 17.21 -4.92
CA LEU A 98 0.07 17.86 -4.80
C LEU A 98 -0.99 16.98 -5.47
N LYS A 99 -1.96 16.49 -4.70
CA LYS A 99 -3.07 15.68 -5.18
C LYS A 99 -4.12 16.55 -5.86
N PHE A 100 -4.55 17.60 -5.17
CA PHE A 100 -5.41 18.65 -5.72
C PHE A 100 -5.27 19.92 -4.87
N ALA A 101 -5.56 21.06 -5.49
CA ALA A 101 -5.91 22.30 -4.85
C ALA A 101 -7.41 22.55 -5.06
N GLN A 102 -8.07 23.23 -4.13
CA GLN A 102 -9.45 23.68 -4.33
C GLN A 102 -9.76 24.92 -3.51
N ASN A 103 -10.53 25.84 -4.09
CA ASN A 103 -11.23 26.87 -3.33
C ASN A 103 -12.32 26.24 -2.44
N VAL A 104 -12.41 26.69 -1.19
CA VAL A 104 -13.47 26.34 -0.25
C VAL A 104 -14.14 27.62 0.22
N ILE A 105 -15.44 27.75 -0.07
CA ILE A 105 -16.26 28.87 0.39
C ILE A 105 -16.72 28.54 1.81
N LEU A 106 -16.43 29.43 2.76
CA LEU A 106 -16.77 29.25 4.16
C LEU A 106 -18.25 29.59 4.41
N GLU A 107 -18.95 28.68 5.09
CA GLU A 107 -20.41 28.76 5.32
C GLU A 107 -20.85 29.98 6.14
N ASP A 108 -20.00 30.45 7.03
CA ASP A 108 -20.28 31.42 8.08
C ASP A 108 -19.82 32.86 7.76
N GLY A 109 -19.29 33.11 6.56
CA GLY A 109 -18.88 34.46 6.15
C GLY A 109 -18.71 34.68 4.64
N GLY A 110 -18.80 33.63 3.82
CA GLY A 110 -18.69 33.72 2.36
C GLY A 110 -17.28 33.96 1.83
N GLU A 111 -16.27 34.13 2.70
CA GLU A 111 -14.88 34.18 2.27
C GLU A 111 -14.44 32.84 1.69
N SER A 112 -13.56 32.88 0.69
CA SER A 112 -12.97 31.71 0.06
C SER A 112 -11.56 31.50 0.57
N VAL A 113 -11.25 30.29 1.01
CA VAL A 113 -9.89 29.85 1.38
C VAL A 113 -9.41 28.78 0.41
N VAL A 114 -8.11 28.49 0.37
CA VAL A 114 -7.55 27.47 -0.52
C VAL A 114 -7.07 26.28 0.29
N ALA A 115 -7.56 25.09 -0.05
CA ALA A 115 -7.11 23.83 0.52
C ALA A 115 -6.17 23.11 -0.46
N LEU A 116 -4.98 22.75 0.01
CA LEU A 116 -3.99 21.97 -0.72
C LEU A 116 -3.84 20.59 -0.07
N VAL A 117 -4.04 19.53 -0.82
CA VAL A 117 -3.85 18.15 -0.32
C VAL A 117 -2.61 17.55 -0.94
N PHE A 118 -1.69 17.06 -0.12
CA PHE A 118 -0.46 16.41 -0.59
C PHE A 118 -0.46 14.91 -0.28
N HIS A 119 0.04 14.12 -1.23
CA HIS A 119 0.50 12.76 -1.00
C HIS A 119 1.88 12.76 -0.36
N THR A 120 2.10 11.82 0.57
CA THR A 120 3.31 11.74 1.41
C THR A 120 3.95 10.35 1.39
N ASP A 121 3.71 9.58 0.33
CA ASP A 121 4.04 8.16 0.13
C ASP A 121 5.51 7.89 -0.23
N GLU A 122 6.30 8.95 -0.39
CA GLU A 122 7.70 8.91 -0.82
C GLU A 122 8.65 9.51 0.23
N SER A 123 8.23 9.58 1.50
CA SER A 123 9.10 10.02 2.59
C SER A 123 10.40 9.16 2.66
N PRO A 124 11.57 9.72 3.02
CA PRO A 124 11.78 11.06 3.59
C PRO A 124 11.87 12.19 2.56
N TYR A 125 11.13 13.27 2.82
CA TYR A 125 11.20 14.55 2.14
C TYR A 125 12.30 15.42 2.74
N ARG A 126 13.09 16.05 1.87
CA ARG A 126 14.25 16.86 2.25
C ARG A 126 14.02 18.31 1.88
N VAL A 127 14.52 19.24 2.70
CA VAL A 127 14.52 20.68 2.41
C VAL A 127 15.96 21.19 2.45
N GLN A 128 16.30 22.11 1.54
CA GLN A 128 17.61 22.78 1.55
C GLN A 128 17.80 23.54 2.87
N PHE A 129 19.02 23.66 3.37
CA PHE A 129 19.31 24.56 4.49
C PHE A 129 19.22 26.02 4.01
N GLU A 130 18.55 26.88 4.77
CA GLU A 130 18.38 28.29 4.43
C GLU A 130 19.73 29.02 4.25
N LYS A 131 20.72 28.66 5.07
CA LYS A 131 22.06 29.27 5.07
C LYS A 131 23.06 28.57 4.14
N ASP A 132 22.74 27.37 3.64
CA ASP A 132 23.64 26.57 2.82
C ASP A 132 22.83 25.74 1.80
N PRO A 133 22.65 26.24 0.57
CA PRO A 133 21.83 25.57 -0.45
C PRO A 133 22.39 24.22 -0.91
N ASN A 134 23.66 23.90 -0.55
CA ASN A 134 24.28 22.61 -0.88
C ASN A 134 23.98 21.53 0.17
N LYS A 135 23.39 21.89 1.30
CA LYS A 135 23.00 20.96 2.35
C LYS A 135 21.49 20.81 2.40
N TYR A 136 21.06 19.63 2.83
CA TYR A 136 19.65 19.32 3.06
C TYR A 136 19.45 18.81 4.48
N GLU A 137 18.32 19.14 5.08
CA GLU A 137 17.81 18.48 6.26
C GLU A 137 16.54 17.69 5.96
N VAL A 138 16.21 16.73 6.83
CA VAL A 138 14.91 16.06 6.87
C VAL A 138 14.13 16.73 8.00
N PRO A 139 13.18 17.63 7.71
CA PRO A 139 12.36 18.23 8.74
C PRO A 139 11.34 17.22 9.27
N TRP A 140 10.90 17.40 10.50
CA TRP A 140 9.96 16.55 11.20
C TRP A 140 9.01 17.43 12.01
N ARG A 141 7.72 17.15 11.92
CA ARG A 141 6.68 17.84 12.69
C ARG A 141 6.41 17.07 13.99
N ASP A 142 6.45 17.80 15.09
CA ASP A 142 6.21 17.32 16.45
C ASP A 142 5.17 18.23 17.11
N GLY A 143 3.91 17.78 17.10
CA GLY A 143 2.77 18.66 17.37
C GLY A 143 2.67 19.78 16.33
N THR A 144 2.73 21.03 16.77
CA THR A 144 2.71 22.24 15.91
C THR A 144 4.10 22.78 15.57
N ILE A 145 5.16 22.12 16.03
CA ILE A 145 6.54 22.58 15.86
C ILE A 145 7.22 21.77 14.75
N THR A 146 7.94 22.46 13.86
CA THR A 146 8.81 21.83 12.87
C THR A 146 10.27 21.90 13.32
N ARG A 147 10.90 20.74 13.53
CA ARG A 147 12.32 20.58 13.88
C ARG A 147 13.01 19.69 12.84
N SER A 148 14.32 19.50 12.94
CA SER A 148 15.01 18.47 12.16
C SER A 148 14.70 17.08 12.76
N ALA A 149 14.64 16.05 11.91
CA ALA A 149 14.42 14.66 12.32
C ALA A 149 15.58 14.15 13.18
N TYR A 150 15.28 13.49 14.29
CA TYR A 150 16.27 12.75 15.06
C TYR A 150 16.50 11.37 14.44
N HIS A 151 17.53 10.66 14.91
CA HIS A 151 17.82 9.29 14.47
C HIS A 151 16.60 8.36 14.59
N SER A 152 15.85 8.45 15.70
CA SER A 152 14.62 7.67 15.90
C SER A 152 13.52 8.00 14.89
N ASP A 153 13.40 9.26 14.47
CA ASP A 153 12.41 9.68 13.48
C ASP A 153 12.80 9.16 12.09
N LEU A 154 14.08 9.24 11.74
CA LEU A 154 14.61 8.67 10.50
C LEU A 154 14.38 7.16 10.44
N LEU A 155 14.65 6.44 11.54
CA LEU A 155 14.34 5.02 11.61
C LEU A 155 12.83 4.76 11.42
N ARG A 156 11.95 5.57 12.00
CA ARG A 156 10.49 5.43 11.81
C ARG A 156 10.07 5.67 10.37
N ILE A 157 10.67 6.62 9.66
CA ILE A 157 10.40 6.87 8.23
C ILE A 157 10.89 5.70 7.39
N LEU A 158 12.11 5.22 7.65
CA LEU A 158 12.74 4.16 6.87
C LEU A 158 12.09 2.79 7.13
N ASN A 159 11.51 2.59 8.32
CA ASN A 159 10.71 1.42 8.63
C ASN A 159 9.31 1.59 8.02
N LYS A 160 9.21 1.43 6.69
CA LYS A 160 7.95 1.51 5.95
C LYS A 160 6.88 0.71 6.68
N ARG A 161 5.78 1.38 7.05
CA ARG A 161 4.60 0.73 7.61
C ARG A 161 3.82 0.07 6.49
N VAL A 162 4.40 -1.00 5.99
CA VAL A 162 3.69 -1.85 5.05
C VAL A 162 2.55 -2.51 5.82
N LYS A 163 1.32 -2.32 5.34
CA LYS A 163 0.18 -3.04 5.90
C LYS A 163 0.20 -4.47 5.39
N THR A 164 -0.31 -5.39 6.18
CA THR A 164 -0.57 -6.74 5.71
C THR A 164 -1.83 -6.69 4.82
N PRO A 165 -1.78 -7.08 3.54
CA PRO A 165 -2.98 -7.27 2.74
C PRO A 165 -3.82 -8.42 3.31
N GLU A 166 -5.12 -8.36 3.11
CA GLU A 166 -6.04 -9.46 3.40
C GLU A 166 -6.38 -10.20 2.09
N LEU A 167 -6.32 -11.53 2.10
CA LEU A 167 -6.60 -12.38 0.95
C LEU A 167 -7.87 -13.17 1.21
N ILE A 168 -8.86 -13.00 0.34
CA ILE A 168 -10.18 -13.60 0.49
C ILE A 168 -10.48 -14.43 -0.75
N ALA A 169 -10.66 -15.74 -0.57
CA ALA A 169 -11.10 -16.63 -1.63
C ALA A 169 -12.57 -16.31 -1.98
N ARG A 170 -12.83 -15.94 -3.23
CA ARG A 170 -14.18 -15.64 -3.74
C ARG A 170 -14.82 -16.88 -4.36
N ASP A 171 -14.08 -17.55 -5.23
CA ASP A 171 -14.46 -18.82 -5.83
C ASP A 171 -13.21 -19.67 -6.06
N ALA A 172 -13.41 -20.99 -6.14
CA ALA A 172 -12.34 -21.90 -6.50
C ALA A 172 -12.90 -23.15 -7.17
N THR A 173 -12.33 -23.51 -8.32
CA THR A 173 -12.67 -24.74 -9.03
C THR A 173 -11.42 -25.59 -9.19
N PHE A 174 -11.47 -26.82 -8.69
CA PHE A 174 -10.40 -27.81 -8.85
C PHE A 174 -10.86 -29.05 -9.60
N SER A 175 -9.94 -29.58 -10.39
CA SER A 175 -10.02 -30.89 -11.04
C SER A 175 -8.92 -31.77 -10.49
N LYS A 176 -9.28 -33.02 -10.20
CA LYS A 176 -8.34 -34.06 -9.82
C LYS A 176 -7.65 -34.61 -11.06
N MET A 177 -6.34 -34.82 -11.00
CA MET A 177 -5.52 -35.32 -12.11
C MET A 177 -4.42 -36.25 -11.61
N THR A 178 -3.97 -37.15 -12.50
CA THR A 178 -2.80 -38.00 -12.28
C THR A 178 -1.71 -37.56 -13.24
N TYR A 179 -0.47 -37.45 -12.76
CA TYR A 179 0.69 -37.18 -13.60
C TYR A 179 1.74 -38.28 -13.45
N THR A 180 2.54 -38.45 -14.51
CA THR A 180 3.65 -39.40 -14.55
C THR A 180 4.95 -38.62 -14.54
N VAL A 181 5.81 -38.88 -13.55
CA VAL A 181 7.17 -38.30 -13.51
C VAL A 181 8.09 -39.15 -14.39
N SER A 182 8.81 -38.50 -15.30
CA SER A 182 9.61 -39.18 -16.31
C SER A 182 10.79 -39.96 -15.70
N GLY A 183 10.77 -41.30 -15.82
CA GLY A 183 11.86 -42.20 -15.43
C GLY A 183 11.47 -43.30 -14.44
N THR A 184 10.36 -43.13 -13.73
CA THR A 184 9.75 -44.16 -12.87
C THR A 184 8.26 -43.82 -12.85
N SER A 185 7.38 -44.72 -13.32
CA SER A 185 5.93 -44.48 -13.41
C SER A 185 5.29 -44.37 -12.02
N ILE A 186 5.61 -43.30 -11.30
CA ILE A 186 4.96 -42.91 -10.07
C ILE A 186 3.76 -42.09 -10.50
N GLU A 187 2.58 -42.70 -10.39
CA GLU A 187 1.31 -42.00 -10.46
C GLU A 187 1.13 -41.24 -9.16
N THR A 188 1.39 -39.94 -9.19
CA THR A 188 1.05 -39.07 -8.07
C THR A 188 -0.24 -38.34 -8.39
N LEU A 189 -1.12 -38.32 -7.39
CA LEU A 189 -2.37 -37.62 -7.48
C LEU A 189 -2.18 -36.14 -7.20
N CYS A 190 -2.71 -35.30 -8.09
CA CYS A 190 -2.66 -33.86 -7.99
C CYS A 190 -4.03 -33.24 -8.14
N TYR A 191 -4.13 -32.02 -7.67
CA TYR A 191 -5.25 -31.13 -7.92
C TYR A 191 -4.76 -29.94 -8.71
N LYS A 192 -5.48 -29.63 -9.78
CA LYS A 192 -5.26 -28.43 -10.60
C LYS A 192 -6.52 -27.60 -10.61
N GLY A 193 -6.39 -26.32 -10.35
CA GLY A 193 -7.54 -25.44 -10.31
C GLY A 193 -7.20 -23.98 -10.47
N ILE A 194 -8.25 -23.19 -10.47
CA ILE A 194 -8.19 -21.73 -10.48
C ILE A 194 -8.90 -21.25 -9.21
N ILE A 195 -8.28 -20.29 -8.53
CA ILE A 195 -8.82 -19.60 -7.36
C ILE A 195 -9.01 -18.13 -7.75
N GLU A 196 -10.20 -17.61 -7.59
CA GLU A 196 -10.48 -16.18 -7.64
C GLU A 196 -10.23 -15.57 -6.27
N VAL A 197 -9.28 -14.65 -6.17
CA VAL A 197 -8.87 -14.02 -4.91
C VAL A 197 -9.22 -12.54 -4.95
N LEU A 198 -10.01 -12.09 -3.98
CA LEU A 198 -10.10 -10.68 -3.62
C LEU A 198 -8.94 -10.33 -2.69
N ILE A 199 -8.21 -9.29 -3.06
CA ILE A 199 -7.11 -8.74 -2.28
C ILE A 199 -7.59 -7.41 -1.71
N GLU A 200 -7.64 -7.29 -0.39
CA GLU A 200 -7.89 -6.01 0.27
C GLU A 200 -6.58 -5.44 0.79
N TYR A 201 -6.17 -4.30 0.23
CA TYR A 201 -4.91 -3.68 0.59
C TYR A 201 -5.03 -2.16 0.64
N GLN A 202 -4.79 -1.61 1.83
CA GLN A 202 -4.83 -0.18 2.13
C GLN A 202 -3.47 0.32 2.66
N GLY A 203 -2.38 -0.17 2.09
CA GLY A 203 -1.05 0.37 2.32
C GLY A 203 -0.65 1.34 1.22
N ALA A 204 0.30 2.23 1.53
CA ALA A 204 0.77 3.24 0.58
C ALA A 204 1.97 2.79 -0.26
N SER A 205 2.71 1.79 0.21
CA SER A 205 3.75 1.13 -0.57
C SER A 205 3.22 -0.17 -1.19
N SER A 206 3.78 -0.61 -2.32
CA SER A 206 3.48 -1.94 -2.83
C SER A 206 4.06 -3.03 -1.94
N VAL A 207 3.44 -4.22 -1.97
CA VAL A 207 3.96 -5.43 -1.33
C VAL A 207 4.18 -6.55 -2.32
N LEU A 208 5.24 -7.32 -2.12
CA LEU A 208 5.51 -8.53 -2.87
C LEU A 208 5.06 -9.75 -2.07
N VAL A 209 4.02 -10.41 -2.57
CA VAL A 209 3.67 -11.77 -2.18
C VAL A 209 4.65 -12.73 -2.87
N ASP A 210 5.60 -13.25 -2.08
CA ASP A 210 6.65 -14.14 -2.53
C ASP A 210 6.11 -15.57 -2.71
N THR A 211 6.08 -16.03 -3.96
CA THR A 211 5.59 -17.36 -4.30
C THR A 211 6.64 -18.45 -4.10
N GLY A 212 7.93 -18.08 -3.97
CA GLY A 212 9.00 -19.00 -3.60
C GLY A 212 8.93 -19.48 -2.15
N ARG A 213 8.17 -18.78 -1.30
CA ARG A 213 7.94 -19.13 0.11
C ARG A 213 6.48 -19.48 0.40
N LEU A 214 5.75 -19.95 -0.62
CA LEU A 214 4.38 -20.39 -0.48
C LEU A 214 4.30 -21.67 0.35
N SER A 215 3.53 -21.64 1.43
CA SER A 215 3.12 -22.84 2.15
C SER A 215 1.73 -23.29 1.70
N CYS A 216 1.51 -24.58 1.63
CA CYS A 216 0.25 -25.18 1.21
C CYS A 216 -0.11 -26.32 2.14
N LYS A 217 -1.34 -26.31 2.65
CA LYS A 217 -1.90 -27.38 3.46
C LYS A 217 -3.29 -27.74 2.96
N VAL A 218 -3.64 -29.01 3.01
CA VAL A 218 -5.00 -29.49 2.76
C VAL A 218 -5.49 -30.16 4.02
N ASP A 219 -6.57 -29.64 4.62
CA ASP A 219 -7.11 -30.10 5.89
C ASP A 219 -6.02 -30.21 6.99
N GLY A 220 -5.17 -29.17 7.07
CA GLY A 220 -4.05 -29.09 8.00
C GLY A 220 -2.80 -29.89 7.63
N GLN A 221 -2.84 -30.73 6.59
CA GLN A 221 -1.69 -31.55 6.16
C GLN A 221 -0.88 -30.86 5.08
N THR A 222 0.44 -30.85 5.22
CA THR A 222 1.35 -30.24 4.25
C THR A 222 1.18 -30.87 2.86
N SER A 223 1.08 -30.00 1.86
CA SER A 223 1.05 -30.34 0.44
C SER A 223 2.14 -29.57 -0.31
N ILE A 224 2.62 -30.14 -1.41
CA ILE A 224 3.63 -29.52 -2.27
C ILE A 224 2.92 -28.82 -3.43
N VAL A 225 3.18 -27.52 -3.56
CA VAL A 225 2.77 -26.72 -4.73
C VAL A 225 3.78 -26.95 -5.86
N GLN A 226 3.27 -27.38 -7.01
CA GLN A 226 4.07 -27.64 -8.21
C GLN A 226 4.03 -26.46 -9.19
N ILE A 227 2.85 -25.85 -9.32
CA ILE A 227 2.61 -24.71 -10.20
C ILE A 227 1.83 -23.65 -9.42
N PHE A 228 2.29 -22.41 -9.54
CA PHE A 228 1.61 -21.22 -9.08
C PHE A 228 1.75 -20.15 -10.15
N ASN A 229 0.64 -19.77 -10.79
CA ASN A 229 0.62 -18.75 -11.83
C ASN A 229 -0.52 -17.77 -11.57
N VAL A 230 -0.28 -16.47 -11.76
CA VAL A 230 -1.34 -15.46 -11.81
C VAL A 230 -1.79 -15.33 -13.27
N LYS A 231 -3.05 -15.68 -13.56
CA LYS A 231 -3.60 -15.72 -14.93
C LYS A 231 -4.16 -14.39 -15.38
N ASP A 232 -4.98 -13.79 -14.53
CA ASP A 232 -5.60 -12.49 -14.76
C ASP A 232 -5.60 -11.70 -13.45
N SER A 233 -5.59 -10.39 -13.57
CA SER A 233 -5.63 -9.47 -12.44
C SER A 233 -6.35 -8.21 -12.87
N THR A 234 -7.45 -7.88 -12.18
CA THR A 234 -8.19 -6.65 -12.50
C THR A 234 -7.41 -5.45 -11.96
N ALA A 235 -7.13 -4.49 -12.84
CA ALA A 235 -6.46 -3.21 -12.62
C ALA A 235 -4.92 -3.28 -12.61
N PRO A 236 -4.21 -2.19 -13.02
CA PRO A 236 -2.74 -2.08 -13.03
C PRO A 236 -2.09 -2.13 -11.64
N ARG A 237 -2.81 -2.64 -10.63
CA ARG A 237 -2.52 -2.51 -9.21
C ARG A 237 -2.25 -3.85 -8.52
N VAL A 238 -2.57 -4.97 -9.16
CA VAL A 238 -2.09 -6.30 -8.76
C VAL A 238 -1.37 -6.84 -9.98
N VAL A 239 -0.06 -7.04 -9.89
CA VAL A 239 0.79 -7.31 -11.07
C VAL A 239 1.60 -8.55 -10.82
N ALA A 240 1.51 -9.52 -11.75
CA ALA A 240 2.38 -10.68 -11.74
C ALA A 240 3.84 -10.23 -11.93
N SER A 241 4.74 -10.75 -11.10
CA SER A 241 6.17 -10.42 -11.13
C SER A 241 7.02 -11.69 -11.12
N LYS A 242 8.30 -11.56 -11.52
CA LYS A 242 9.26 -12.65 -11.40
C LYS A 242 9.46 -12.96 -9.90
N GLY A 243 8.90 -14.06 -9.45
CA GLY A 243 8.98 -14.52 -8.05
C GLY A 243 7.77 -14.16 -7.18
N GLY A 244 6.69 -13.60 -7.74
CA GLY A 244 5.54 -13.31 -6.90
C GLY A 244 4.42 -12.47 -7.51
N ILE A 245 3.61 -11.89 -6.63
CA ILE A 245 2.54 -10.94 -6.96
C ILE A 245 2.86 -9.60 -6.29
N ILE A 246 2.95 -8.53 -7.07
CA ILE A 246 3.08 -7.17 -6.53
C ILE A 246 1.68 -6.59 -6.33
N ILE A 247 1.36 -6.19 -5.11
CA ILE A 247 0.07 -5.60 -4.73
C ILE A 247 0.31 -4.12 -4.41
N HIS A 248 -0.22 -3.23 -5.23
CA HIS A 248 -0.21 -1.78 -5.05
C HIS A 248 -1.47 -1.26 -4.32
N SER A 249 -2.62 -1.90 -4.50
CA SER A 249 -3.87 -1.60 -3.79
C SER A 249 -4.81 -2.81 -3.80
N SER A 250 -5.99 -2.68 -3.19
CA SER A 250 -7.08 -3.66 -3.36
C SER A 250 -7.39 -3.95 -4.83
N GLY A 251 -7.75 -5.20 -5.12
CA GLY A 251 -8.06 -5.69 -6.47
C GLY A 251 -8.40 -7.18 -6.48
N PHE A 252 -8.47 -7.78 -7.66
CA PHE A 252 -8.71 -9.22 -7.83
C PHE A 252 -7.55 -9.88 -8.57
N ALA A 253 -7.30 -11.14 -8.27
CA ALA A 253 -6.36 -11.99 -8.99
C ALA A 253 -6.95 -13.38 -9.21
N GLU A 254 -6.73 -13.94 -10.39
CA GLU A 254 -6.96 -15.34 -10.68
C GLU A 254 -5.65 -16.11 -10.53
N ILE A 255 -5.62 -17.06 -9.61
CA ILE A 255 -4.46 -17.89 -9.32
C ILE A 255 -4.70 -19.29 -9.86
N GLU A 256 -3.92 -19.71 -10.84
CA GLU A 256 -3.80 -21.12 -11.20
C GLU A 256 -2.84 -21.81 -10.25
N LEU A 257 -3.30 -22.91 -9.66
CA LEU A 257 -2.56 -23.69 -8.69
C LEU A 257 -2.57 -25.17 -9.08
N VAL A 258 -1.40 -25.81 -9.00
CA VAL A 258 -1.26 -27.28 -9.00
C VAL A 258 -0.58 -27.72 -7.72
N PHE A 259 -1.20 -28.62 -6.96
CA PHE A 259 -0.64 -29.16 -5.72
C PHE A 259 -0.88 -30.66 -5.59
N SER A 260 -0.05 -31.32 -4.77
CA SER A 260 -0.08 -32.79 -4.61
C SER A 260 -1.09 -33.19 -3.52
N GLU A 261 -1.80 -34.31 -3.68
CA GLU A 261 -2.60 -34.87 -2.58
C GLU A 261 -1.66 -35.26 -1.41
N PRO A 262 -1.92 -34.79 -0.17
CA PRO A 262 -1.20 -35.28 1.00
C PRO A 262 -1.40 -36.79 1.19
N VAL A 263 -0.34 -37.50 1.56
CA VAL A 263 -0.33 -38.96 1.72
C VAL A 263 -1.45 -39.45 2.66
N ASN A 264 -1.80 -38.70 3.71
CA ASN A 264 -2.82 -39.11 4.69
C ASN A 264 -4.24 -38.61 4.36
N LEU A 265 -4.48 -38.09 3.15
CA LEU A 265 -5.83 -37.80 2.64
C LEU A 265 -6.32 -38.82 1.60
N ALA A 266 -5.45 -39.73 1.15
CA ALA A 266 -5.79 -40.77 0.19
C ALA A 266 -7.04 -41.56 0.63
N GLY A 267 -8.10 -41.51 -0.19
CA GLY A 267 -9.35 -42.24 0.04
C GLY A 267 -10.36 -41.57 0.98
N LYS A 268 -10.07 -40.36 1.50
CA LYS A 268 -11.09 -39.57 2.21
C LYS A 268 -12.10 -38.96 1.23
N SER A 269 -13.31 -38.70 1.73
CA SER A 269 -14.32 -37.98 0.96
C SER A 269 -13.81 -36.57 0.62
N GLU A 270 -13.92 -36.20 -0.65
CA GLU A 270 -13.51 -34.89 -1.16
C GLU A 270 -14.44 -33.75 -0.70
N LYS A 271 -15.60 -34.09 -0.09
CA LYS A 271 -16.54 -33.09 0.41
C LYS A 271 -16.02 -32.44 1.70
N GLY A 272 -15.88 -31.11 1.66
CA GLY A 272 -15.54 -30.31 2.83
C GLY A 272 -14.04 -30.17 3.09
N LEU A 273 -13.18 -30.61 2.16
CA LEU A 273 -11.76 -30.33 2.25
C LEU A 273 -11.51 -28.82 2.15
N VAL A 274 -10.48 -28.37 2.88
CA VAL A 274 -10.05 -26.97 2.91
C VAL A 274 -8.59 -26.91 2.48
N LEU A 275 -8.28 -26.02 1.56
CA LEU A 275 -6.93 -25.66 1.17
C LEU A 275 -6.53 -24.39 1.90
N ASP A 276 -5.48 -24.47 2.72
CA ASP A 276 -4.86 -23.33 3.39
C ASP A 276 -3.55 -23.00 2.68
N LEU A 277 -3.48 -21.81 2.09
CA LEU A 277 -2.28 -21.26 1.49
C LEU A 277 -1.70 -20.18 2.42
N GLY A 278 -0.39 -20.22 2.67
CA GLY A 278 0.31 -19.20 3.42
C GLY A 278 1.30 -18.47 2.52
N PHE A 279 1.04 -17.18 2.28
CA PHE A 279 1.82 -16.32 1.39
C PHE A 279 2.80 -15.47 2.19
N HIS A 280 4.10 -15.63 1.95
CA HIS A 280 5.09 -14.78 2.61
C HIS A 280 5.14 -13.40 1.95
N ILE A 281 5.15 -12.34 2.74
CA ILE A 281 5.29 -10.97 2.24
C ILE A 281 6.66 -10.43 2.61
N SER A 282 7.46 -10.12 1.60
CA SER A 282 8.88 -9.78 1.76
C SER A 282 9.10 -8.54 2.62
N GLU A 283 8.25 -7.52 2.45
CA GLU A 283 8.43 -6.22 3.09
C GLU A 283 8.05 -6.23 4.59
N ILE A 284 7.08 -7.06 5.01
CA ILE A 284 6.66 -7.18 6.42
C ILE A 284 7.20 -8.41 7.12
N ARG A 285 7.81 -9.35 6.39
CA ARG A 285 8.30 -10.63 6.91
C ARG A 285 7.21 -11.40 7.65
N ASP A 286 5.99 -11.34 7.11
CA ASP A 286 4.80 -11.98 7.67
C ASP A 286 4.22 -12.98 6.66
N VAL A 287 3.33 -13.85 7.15
CA VAL A 287 2.61 -14.84 6.34
C VAL A 287 1.14 -14.48 6.32
N VAL A 288 0.62 -14.22 5.12
CA VAL A 288 -0.79 -13.95 4.91
C VAL A 288 -1.52 -15.23 4.53
N PRO A 289 -2.49 -15.67 5.35
CA PRO A 289 -3.26 -16.86 5.04
C PRO A 289 -4.33 -16.57 3.98
N LEU A 290 -4.56 -17.54 3.11
CA LEU A 290 -5.71 -17.62 2.22
C LEU A 290 -6.35 -19.00 2.41
N ARG A 291 -7.58 -19.00 2.91
CA ARG A 291 -8.34 -20.23 3.14
C ARG A 291 -9.35 -20.44 2.03
N VAL A 292 -9.27 -21.58 1.35
CA VAL A 292 -10.05 -21.91 0.16
C VAL A 292 -10.83 -23.19 0.40
N PRO A 293 -12.17 -23.14 0.54
CA PRO A 293 -13.00 -24.33 0.51
C PRO A 293 -12.83 -25.04 -0.84
N LEU A 294 -12.51 -26.33 -0.84
CA LEU A 294 -12.35 -27.08 -2.07
C LEU A 294 -13.70 -27.57 -2.58
N ALA A 295 -14.09 -27.09 -3.76
CA ALA A 295 -15.18 -27.62 -4.55
C ALA A 295 -14.62 -28.31 -5.80
N PHE A 296 -14.83 -29.62 -5.90
CA PHE A 296 -14.37 -30.41 -7.04
C PHE A 296 -15.48 -30.52 -8.08
N LYS A 297 -15.16 -30.17 -9.34
CA LYS A 297 -15.97 -30.62 -10.47
C LYS A 297 -15.58 -32.08 -10.74
N GLY A 298 -16.56 -32.93 -11.07
CA GLY A 298 -16.33 -34.36 -11.30
C GLY A 298 -15.16 -34.61 -12.26
N MET A 299 -14.50 -35.77 -12.15
CA MET A 299 -13.27 -36.09 -12.89
C MET A 299 -13.36 -35.64 -14.35
N SER A 300 -12.53 -34.66 -14.73
CA SER A 300 -12.34 -34.33 -16.15
C SER A 300 -11.66 -35.53 -16.82
N SER A 301 -12.16 -35.93 -17.99
CA SER A 301 -11.55 -36.94 -18.85
C SER A 301 -10.32 -36.41 -19.61
N ASP A 302 -9.84 -35.21 -19.31
CA ASP A 302 -8.70 -34.61 -19.99
C ASP A 302 -7.41 -35.41 -19.75
N PRO A 303 -6.62 -35.66 -20.80
CA PRO A 303 -5.50 -36.58 -20.75
C PRO A 303 -4.32 -36.01 -19.95
N TYR A 304 -3.67 -36.90 -19.22
CA TYR A 304 -2.36 -36.80 -18.58
C TYR A 304 -1.51 -35.59 -19.02
N TYR A 305 -1.24 -34.67 -18.08
CA TYR A 305 -0.18 -33.68 -18.27
C TYR A 305 1.15 -34.31 -17.86
N ILE A 306 2.11 -34.34 -18.79
CA ILE A 306 3.50 -34.67 -18.47
C ILE A 306 4.16 -33.38 -17.97
N LEU A 307 4.35 -33.26 -16.65
CA LEU A 307 5.24 -32.24 -16.10
C LEU A 307 6.68 -32.68 -16.33
N ASP A 308 7.38 -32.06 -17.29
CA ASP A 308 8.82 -32.23 -17.41
C ASP A 308 9.53 -31.35 -16.38
N LEU A 309 9.80 -31.93 -15.20
CA LEU A 309 10.52 -31.27 -14.12
C LEU A 309 12.02 -31.06 -14.42
N ARG A 310 12.53 -31.57 -15.55
CA ARG A 310 13.97 -31.54 -15.88
C ARG A 310 14.48 -30.17 -16.36
N GLY A 311 13.59 -29.18 -16.55
CA GLY A 311 13.93 -27.86 -17.06
C GLY A 311 14.10 -26.74 -16.02
N ARG A 312 13.80 -26.96 -14.73
CA ARG A 312 14.03 -25.96 -13.67
C ARG A 312 15.44 -26.11 -13.08
N ASN A 313 16.44 -25.57 -13.79
CA ASN A 313 17.81 -25.43 -13.25
C ASN A 313 17.96 -24.25 -12.26
N ASP A 314 16.88 -23.56 -11.87
CA ASP A 314 16.91 -22.55 -10.80
C ASP A 314 16.78 -23.19 -9.40
N LEU A 315 17.17 -24.46 -9.24
CA LEU A 315 17.12 -25.24 -7.99
C LEU A 315 18.31 -24.97 -7.04
N ASP A 316 19.07 -23.90 -7.24
CA ASP A 316 20.00 -23.40 -6.24
C ASP A 316 19.24 -22.63 -5.15
N SER A 317 18.39 -23.31 -4.38
CA SER A 317 18.00 -22.98 -2.99
C SER A 317 16.68 -23.65 -2.54
N PHE A 318 16.57 -24.97 -2.67
CA PHE A 318 15.70 -25.73 -1.76
C PHE A 318 16.56 -26.76 -1.04
N ILE A 319 17.27 -26.30 -0.01
CA ILE A 319 17.82 -27.19 1.01
C ILE A 319 16.61 -27.66 1.83
N PHE A 320 16.30 -28.95 1.74
CA PHE A 320 15.45 -29.62 2.72
C PHE A 320 16.08 -29.42 4.09
N GLY A 321 15.41 -28.66 4.95
CA GLY A 321 15.72 -28.68 6.38
C GLY A 321 15.26 -30.02 6.93
N ASP A 322 16.20 -30.90 7.23
CA ASP A 322 15.95 -32.01 8.16
C ASP A 322 15.82 -31.41 9.57
N GLY A 323 14.63 -31.53 10.17
CA GLY A 323 14.32 -31.10 11.54
C GLY A 323 12.88 -30.67 11.75
#